data_AF-A0A849PK97-F1
#
_entry.id   AF-A0A849PK97-F1
#
_cell.length_a   1.000
_cell.length_b   1.000
_cell.length_c   1.000
_cell.angle_alpha   90.00
_cell.angle_beta   90.00
_cell.angle_gamma   90.00
#
_symmetry.space_group_name_H-M   'P 1'
#
loop_
_entity.id
_entity.type
_entity.pdbx_description
1 polymer ?
#
loop_
_entity_poly.entity_id
_entity_poly.type
_entity_poly.pdbx_seq_one_letter_code
_entity_poly.pdbx_strand_id
1 'polypeptide(L)' 'TMHSTAREAALAAKEAGVRELILTHISSRYADSSPILEDGAAVFENVRVAKDFLEIDIPYRDE' A
#
# COMPACT_ATOMS: atom_id res chain seq x y z
N THR A 1 6.67 8.20 17.90
CA THR A 1 6.89 8.01 16.45
C THR A 1 5.61 8.39 15.73
N MET A 2 5.65 9.30 14.75
CA MET A 2 4.46 9.75 14.00
C MET A 2 4.44 9.15 12.58
N HIS A 3 4.26 7.83 12.47
CA HIS A 3 4.19 7.09 11.21
C HIS A 3 3.16 5.96 11.35
N SER A 4 2.58 5.53 10.23
CA SER A 4 1.67 4.39 10.17
C SER A 4 2.40 3.09 9.83
N THR A 5 1.87 1.98 10.33
CA THR A 5 2.19 0.63 9.86
C THR A 5 1.47 0.32 8.55
N ALA A 6 1.93 -0.71 7.83
CA ALA A 6 1.28 -1.17 6.60
C ALA A 6 -0.15 -1.64 6.88
N ARG A 7 -0.35 -2.36 7.98
CA ARG A 7 -1.67 -2.77 8.47
C ARG A 7 -2.62 -1.60 8.73
N GLU A 8 -2.15 -0.54 9.38
CA GLU A 8 -2.99 0.65 9.64
C GLU A 8 -3.39 1.37 8.34
N ALA A 9 -2.45 1.50 7.39
CA ALA A 9 -2.76 2.06 6.08
C ALA A 9 -3.76 1.18 5.29
N ALA A 10 -3.60 -0.15 5.37
CA ALA A 10 -4.52 -1.12 4.76
C ALA A 10 -5.93 -1.08 5.37
N LEU A 11 -6.04 -0.92 6.69
CA LEU A 11 -7.33 -0.72 7.36
C LEU A 11 -8.02 0.56 6.85
N ALA A 12 -7.29 1.68 6.79
CA ALA A 12 -7.83 2.93 6.29
C ALA A 12 -8.30 2.82 4.82
N ALA A 13 -7.52 2.15 3.96
CA ALA A 13 -7.91 1.90 2.57
C ALA A 13 -9.19 1.07 2.45
N LYS A 14 -9.31 0.01 3.27
CA LYS A 14 -10.50 -0.84 3.33
C LYS A 14 -11.73 -0.05 3.79
N GLU A 15 -11.60 0.74 4.85
CA GLU A 15 -12.69 1.57 5.38
C GLU A 15 -13.14 2.65 4.40
N ALA A 16 -12.20 3.25 3.67
CA ALA A 16 -12.46 4.25 2.64
C ALA A 16 -13.05 3.65 1.33
N GLY A 17 -13.03 2.32 1.17
CA GLY A 17 -13.52 1.65 -0.03
C GLY A 17 -12.74 2.04 -1.30
N VAL A 18 -11.43 2.28 -1.17
CA VAL A 18 -10.59 2.60 -2.34
C VAL A 18 -10.41 1.36 -3.22
N ARG A 19 -10.07 1.58 -4.50
CA ARG A 19 -9.82 0.48 -5.43
C ARG A 19 -8.45 -0.15 -5.24
N GLU A 20 -7.44 0.65 -4.89
CA GLU A 20 -6.05 0.22 -4.76
C GLU A 20 -5.33 1.06 -3.70
N LEU A 21 -4.42 0.44 -2.95
CA LEU A 21 -3.58 1.07 -1.94
C LEU A 21 -2.11 0.96 -2.36
N ILE A 22 -1.40 2.10 -2.38
CA ILE A 22 0.04 2.14 -2.65
C ILE A 22 0.76 2.54 -1.36
N LEU A 23 1.51 1.60 -0.78
CA LEU A 23 2.36 1.83 0.38
C LEU A 23 3.67 2.48 -0.05
N THR A 24 4.02 3.62 0.55
CA THR A 24 5.23 4.39 0.24
C THR A 24 5.91 4.88 1.53
N HIS A 25 7.00 5.65 1.39
CA HIS A 25 7.78 6.18 2.51
C HIS A 25 8.30 5.05 3.42
N ILE A 26 8.92 4.05 2.78
CA ILE A 26 9.40 2.84 3.44
C ILE A 26 10.71 3.13 4.17
N SER A 27 10.80 2.67 5.43
CA SER A 27 12.02 2.79 6.22
C SER A 27 13.15 1.97 5.58
N SER A 28 14.34 2.58 5.46
CA SER A 28 15.54 1.95 4.92
C SER A 28 16.02 0.68 5.65
N ARG A 29 15.44 0.38 6.82
CA ARG A 29 15.67 -0.87 7.55
C ARG A 29 15.16 -2.11 6.79
N TYR A 30 14.19 -1.93 5.89
CA TYR A 30 13.67 -3.01 5.07
C TYR A 30 14.48 -3.08 3.78
N ALA A 31 15.36 -4.08 3.67
CA ALA A 31 16.06 -4.40 2.42
C ALA A 31 15.12 -5.03 1.38
N ASP A 32 14.05 -5.67 1.85
CA ASP A 32 12.98 -6.24 1.03
C ASP A 32 11.62 -5.71 1.51
N SER A 33 10.76 -5.35 0.55
CA SER A 33 9.39 -4.89 0.77
C SER A 33 8.39 -6.00 1.04
N SER A 34 8.73 -7.28 0.84
CA SER A 34 7.80 -8.41 1.03
C SER A 34 7.09 -8.41 2.39
N PRO A 35 7.78 -8.19 3.54
CA PRO A 35 7.11 -8.17 4.85
C PRO A 35 6.08 -7.04 4.99
N ILE A 36 6.32 -5.90 4.32
CA ILE A 36 5.42 -4.75 4.33
C ILE A 36 4.18 -5.05 3.48
N LEU A 37 4.40 -5.68 2.31
CA LEU A 37 3.33 -6.11 1.43
C LEU A 37 2.45 -7.15 2.12
N GLU A 38 3.04 -8.17 2.74
CA GLU A 38 2.32 -9.23 3.47
C GLU A 38 1.46 -8.67 4.61
N ASP A 39 2.00 -7.73 5.40
CA ASP A 39 1.26 -7.09 6.50
C ASP A 39 0.06 -6.27 6.01
N GLY A 40 0.24 -5.51 4.92
CA GLY A 40 -0.86 -4.78 4.28
C GLY A 40 -1.89 -5.71 3.63
N ALA A 41 -1.43 -6.72 2.89
CA ALA A 41 -2.26 -7.66 2.13
C ALA A 41 -3.12 -8.54 3.03
N ALA A 42 -2.68 -8.81 4.26
CA ALA A 42 -3.47 -9.50 5.27
C ALA A 42 -4.78 -8.75 5.63
N VAL A 43 -4.88 -7.45 5.34
CA VAL A 43 -6.06 -6.62 5.62
C VAL A 43 -6.78 -6.16 4.35
N PHE A 44 -6.03 -5.81 3.30
CA PHE A 44 -6.55 -5.24 2.06
C PHE A 44 -5.87 -5.86 0.84
N GLU A 45 -6.64 -6.54 -0.01
CA GLU A 45 -6.13 -7.38 -1.10
C GLU A 45 -5.39 -6.58 -2.19
N ASN A 46 -5.94 -5.44 -2.63
CA ASN A 46 -5.35 -4.67 -3.73
C ASN A 46 -4.31 -3.65 -3.25
N VAL A 47 -3.24 -4.16 -2.63
CA VAL A 47 -2.14 -3.36 -2.11
C VAL A 47 -0.86 -3.57 -2.90
N ARG A 48 -0.08 -2.51 -3.12
CA ARG A 48 1.27 -2.56 -3.70
C ARG A 48 2.24 -1.73 -2.86
N VAL A 49 3.51 -2.10 -2.86
CA VAL A 49 4.58 -1.28 -2.28
C VAL A 49 5.27 -0.52 -3.41
N ALA A 50 5.34 0.80 -3.27
CA ALA A 50 6.00 1.67 -4.22
C ALA A 50 7.50 1.36 -4.28
N LYS A 51 8.04 1.42 -5.50
CA LYS A 51 9.48 1.41 -5.77
C LYS A 51 9.84 2.69 -6.51
N ASP A 52 11.11 3.07 -6.45
CA ASP A 52 11.58 4.24 -7.18
C ASP A 52 11.21 4.11 -8.66
N PHE A 53 10.64 5.19 -9.21
CA PHE A 53 10.13 5.26 -10.57
C PHE A 53 8.97 4.28 -10.90
N LEU A 54 8.23 3.81 -9.89
CA LEU A 54 6.97 3.11 -10.14
C LEU A 54 5.97 4.05 -10.82
N GLU A 55 5.53 3.67 -12.02
CA GLU A 55 4.44 4.30 -12.75
C GLU A 55 3.15 3.50 -12.56
N ILE A 56 2.02 4.20 -12.41
CA ILE A 56 0.72 3.59 -12.19
C ILE A 56 -0.28 4.27 -13.13
N ASP A 57 -0.83 3.49 -14.05
CA ASP A 57 -1.91 3.93 -14.91
C ASP A 57 -3.23 3.93 -14.16
N ILE A 58 -3.92 5.08 -14.17
CA ILE A 58 -5.25 5.21 -13.59
C ILE A 58 -6.28 5.23 -14.72
N PRO A 59 -6.92 4.09 -15.03
CA PRO A 59 -7.93 4.06 -16.08
C PRO A 59 -9.17 4.86 -15.66
N TYR A 60 -9.93 5.29 -16.66
CA TYR A 60 -11.29 5.78 -16.44
C TYR A 60 -12.12 4.71 -15.74
N ARG A 61 -13.13 5.13 -14.98
CA ARG A 61 -14.06 4.17 -14.38
C ARG A 61 -14.91 3.59 -15.51
N ASP A 62 -14.99 2.27 -15.60
CA ASP A 62 -16.09 1.63 -16.30
C ASP A 62 -17.38 2.06 -15.57
N GLU A 63 -18.37 2.56 -16.31
CA GLU A 63 -19.65 3.07 -15.75
C GLU A 63 -20.36 2.07 -14.84
#